data_AF-A0A344U0T9-F1
#
_entry.id   AF-A0A344U0T9-F1
#
_cell.length_a   1.000
_cell.length_b   1.000
_cell.length_c   1.000
_cell.angle_alpha   90.00
_cell.angle_beta   90.00
_cell.angle_gamma   90.00
#
_symmetry.space_group_name_H-M   'P 1'
#
loop_
_entity.id
_entity.type
_entity.pdbx_description
1 polymer ?
#
loop_
_entity_poly.entity_id
_entity_poly.type
_entity_poly.pdbx_seq_one_letter_code
_entity_poly.pdbx_strand_id
1 'polypeptide(L)'
;MPKHAGSEAEAEKDLQEYCASIGFDPEWIGPGDWQTTIGIACNEKYGFAEAHNTIDKDKERLLKAGARDARQATLDADPDGLLAAVAKHYALKDTLVPVILKQCAAAYAGGERVNLGLGGSPLDPTAYEELREEWRTASQLAGGGVFTGFVSHAPQDKAALGKGNVGATLARRKVQGNLLVKIAGVRFNMHVDIDA
;
A
#
# COMPACT_ATOMS: atom_id res chain seq x y z
N MET A 1 14.68 7.05 33.29
CA MET A 1 13.54 6.34 32.65
C MET A 1 13.62 6.60 31.16
N PRO A 2 13.31 5.63 30.29
CA PRO A 2 13.28 5.86 28.85
C PRO A 2 12.24 6.92 28.47
N LYS A 3 12.48 7.63 27.37
CA LYS A 3 11.51 8.55 26.78
C LYS A 3 10.31 7.72 26.29
N HIS A 4 9.11 8.07 26.71
CA HIS A 4 7.86 7.41 26.36
C HIS A 4 6.82 8.47 25.97
N ALA A 5 5.76 8.06 25.28
CA ALA A 5 4.68 8.93 24.89
C ALA A 5 3.74 9.21 26.09
N GLY A 6 3.25 10.43 26.21
CA GLY A 6 2.20 10.78 27.18
C GLY A 6 0.79 10.40 26.72
N SER A 7 0.62 9.98 25.46
CA SER A 7 -0.65 9.52 24.89
C SER A 7 -0.45 8.61 23.69
N GLU A 8 -1.47 7.82 23.34
CA GLU A 8 -1.46 7.00 22.12
C GLU A 8 -1.32 7.84 20.85
N ALA A 9 -1.93 9.03 20.80
CA ALA A 9 -1.83 9.92 19.65
C ALA A 9 -0.41 10.47 19.44
N GLU A 10 0.31 10.77 20.54
CA GLU A 10 1.72 11.14 20.47
C GLU A 10 2.58 9.96 20.01
N ALA A 11 2.33 8.76 20.56
CA ALA A 11 3.02 7.55 20.16
C ALA A 11 2.82 7.26 18.67
N GLU A 12 1.58 7.26 18.19
CA GLU A 12 1.26 6.99 16.80
C GLU A 12 1.96 7.97 15.86
N LYS A 13 1.98 9.27 16.19
CA LYS A 13 2.66 10.28 15.40
C LYS A 13 4.17 10.02 15.30
N ASP A 14 4.85 9.81 16.43
CA ASP A 14 6.29 9.56 16.46
C ASP A 14 6.65 8.27 15.71
N LEU A 15 5.87 7.20 15.90
CA LEU A 15 6.10 5.93 15.21
C LEU A 15 5.86 6.03 13.69
N GLN A 16 4.86 6.80 13.25
CA GLN A 16 4.65 7.10 11.82
C GLN A 16 5.83 7.90 11.23
N GLU A 17 6.32 8.91 11.95
CA GLU A 17 7.51 9.69 11.57
C GLU A 17 8.76 8.80 11.50
N TYR A 18 8.93 7.88 12.47
CA TYR A 18 10.02 6.91 12.48
C TYR A 18 9.97 5.99 11.25
N CYS A 19 8.83 5.36 10.99
CA CYS A 19 8.58 4.53 9.81
C CYS A 19 8.92 5.29 8.51
N ALA A 20 8.48 6.55 8.39
CA ALA A 20 8.81 7.39 7.25
C ALA A 20 10.33 7.65 7.12
N SER A 21 11.02 7.90 8.24
CA SER A 21 12.47 8.15 8.27
C SER A 21 13.30 6.96 7.80
N ILE A 22 12.83 5.73 8.06
CA ILE A 22 13.49 4.49 7.64
C ILE A 22 12.92 3.93 6.31
N GLY A 23 11.96 4.62 5.70
CA GLY A 23 11.31 4.22 4.45
C GLY A 23 10.54 2.90 4.55
N PHE A 24 9.90 2.62 5.69
CA PHE A 24 9.09 1.44 5.94
C PHE A 24 7.62 1.82 6.07
N ASP A 25 6.73 1.10 5.39
CA ASP A 25 5.30 1.36 5.45
C ASP A 25 4.66 0.58 6.63
N PRO A 26 4.00 1.25 7.59
CA PRO A 26 3.37 0.60 8.75
C PRO A 26 2.31 -0.45 8.40
N GLU A 27 1.76 -0.39 7.18
CA GLU A 27 0.80 -1.38 6.67
C GLU A 27 1.35 -2.82 6.72
N TRP A 28 2.68 -3.00 6.67
CA TRP A 28 3.34 -4.30 6.79
C TRP A 28 3.33 -4.90 8.20
N ILE A 29 3.18 -4.07 9.23
CA ILE A 29 3.10 -4.53 10.63
C ILE A 29 1.69 -5.08 10.90
N GLY A 30 0.67 -4.48 10.28
CA GLY A 30 -0.72 -4.83 10.51
C GLY A 30 -1.30 -4.20 11.79
N PRO A 31 -2.63 -4.08 11.90
CA PRO A 31 -3.26 -3.23 12.91
C PRO A 31 -3.07 -3.72 14.36
N GLY A 32 -3.03 -5.05 14.59
CA GLY A 32 -2.87 -5.61 15.93
C GLY A 32 -1.46 -5.41 16.49
N ASP A 33 -0.44 -5.71 15.68
CA ASP A 33 0.96 -5.53 16.06
C ASP A 33 1.33 -4.04 16.13
N TRP A 34 0.70 -3.20 15.30
CA TRP A 34 0.83 -1.75 15.39
C TRP A 34 0.29 -1.20 16.71
N GLN A 35 -0.91 -1.62 17.14
CA GLN A 35 -1.45 -1.22 18.44
C GLN A 35 -0.57 -1.69 19.60
N THR A 36 0.02 -2.89 19.48
CA THR A 36 0.99 -3.39 20.45
C THR A 36 2.22 -2.50 20.52
N THR A 37 2.73 -2.05 19.37
CA THR A 37 3.88 -1.15 19.26
C THR A 37 3.59 0.23 19.88
N ILE A 38 2.39 0.78 19.66
CA ILE A 38 1.90 1.99 20.35
C ILE A 38 1.90 1.76 21.87
N GLY A 39 1.39 0.63 22.34
CA GLY A 39 1.39 0.27 23.75
C GLY A 39 2.79 0.21 24.37
N ILE A 40 3.79 -0.28 23.61
CA ILE A 40 5.21 -0.26 24.03
C ILE A 40 5.72 1.18 24.14
N ALA A 41 5.42 2.04 23.18
CA ALA A 41 5.85 3.44 23.18
C ALA A 41 5.27 4.26 24.35
N CYS A 42 4.04 3.95 24.76
CA CYS A 42 3.38 4.55 25.94
C CYS A 42 3.88 3.99 27.28
N ASN A 43 4.64 2.89 27.28
CA ASN A 43 5.04 2.22 28.51
C ASN A 43 6.29 2.86 29.13
N GLU A 44 6.20 3.32 30.38
CA GLU A 44 7.31 3.98 31.09
C GLU A 44 8.58 3.12 31.26
N LYS A 45 8.45 1.78 31.21
CA LYS A 45 9.57 0.84 31.31
C LYS A 45 10.29 0.64 29.98
N TYR A 46 9.59 0.75 28.86
CA TYR A 46 10.11 0.45 27.53
C TYR A 46 10.29 1.73 26.69
N GLY A 47 9.20 2.45 26.45
CA GLY A 47 9.19 3.72 25.73
C GLY A 47 9.50 3.59 24.24
N PHE A 48 9.84 4.72 23.62
CA PHE A 48 10.05 4.82 22.17
C PHE A 48 11.18 3.93 21.66
N ALA A 49 12.26 3.78 22.42
CA ALA A 49 13.43 3.01 21.98
C ALA A 49 13.08 1.54 21.68
N GLU A 50 12.26 0.90 22.51
CA GLU A 50 11.85 -0.49 22.28
C GLU A 50 10.77 -0.59 21.19
N ALA A 51 9.91 0.43 21.05
CA ALA A 51 8.93 0.48 19.97
C ALA A 51 9.61 0.63 18.60
N HIS A 52 10.62 1.50 18.48
CA HIS A 52 11.44 1.64 17.26
C HIS A 52 12.19 0.34 16.93
N ASN A 53 12.80 -0.31 17.94
CA ASN A 53 13.45 -1.61 17.78
C ASN A 53 12.48 -2.71 17.31
N THR A 54 11.21 -2.66 17.73
CA THR A 54 10.18 -3.59 17.27
C THR A 54 9.90 -3.39 15.78
N ILE A 55 9.75 -2.14 15.34
CA ILE A 55 9.58 -1.77 13.92
C ILE A 55 10.76 -2.23 13.08
N ASP A 56 11.99 -2.03 13.56
CA ASP A 56 13.20 -2.45 12.84
C ASP A 56 13.23 -3.97 12.62
N LYS A 57 12.87 -4.75 13.64
CA LYS A 57 12.77 -6.22 13.53
C LYS A 57 11.69 -6.66 12.55
N ASP A 58 10.57 -5.96 12.50
CA ASP A 58 9.52 -6.24 11.50
C ASP A 58 10.01 -5.98 10.07
N LYS A 59 10.70 -4.86 9.86
CA LYS A 59 11.34 -4.54 8.58
C LYS A 59 12.38 -5.58 8.19
N GLU A 60 13.25 -5.98 9.11
CA GLU A 60 14.26 -7.02 8.84
C GLU A 60 13.60 -8.37 8.50
N ARG A 61 12.54 -8.74 9.22
CA ARG A 61 11.77 -9.96 8.95
C ARG A 61 11.18 -9.94 7.54
N LEU A 62 10.65 -8.79 7.10
CA LEU A 62 10.07 -8.60 5.77
C LEU A 62 11.08 -8.87 4.63
N LEU A 63 12.35 -8.50 4.84
CA LEU A 63 13.40 -8.54 3.83
C LEU A 63 14.15 -9.89 3.75
N LYS A 64 13.91 -10.81 4.69
CA LYS A 64 14.52 -12.15 4.65
C LYS A 64 14.01 -12.93 3.42
N ALA A 65 14.91 -13.69 2.78
CA ALA A 65 14.58 -14.47 1.58
C ALA A 65 13.38 -15.42 1.80
N GLY A 66 13.31 -16.11 2.96
CA GLY A 66 12.18 -16.97 3.28
C GLY A 66 10.84 -16.23 3.41
N ALA A 67 10.84 -14.94 3.77
CA ALA A 67 9.62 -14.14 3.79
C ALA A 67 9.15 -13.77 2.38
N ARG A 68 10.10 -13.47 1.47
CA ARG A 68 9.79 -13.28 0.05
C ARG A 68 9.18 -14.54 -0.57
N ASP A 69 9.80 -15.69 -0.34
CA ASP A 69 9.33 -16.97 -0.89
C ASP A 69 7.95 -17.34 -0.35
N ALA A 70 7.67 -17.09 0.94
CA ALA A 70 6.35 -17.30 1.54
C ALA A 70 5.27 -16.39 0.92
N ARG A 71 5.59 -15.12 0.65
CA ARG A 71 4.67 -14.21 -0.04
C ARG A 71 4.43 -14.63 -1.49
N GLN A 72 5.48 -15.06 -2.20
CA GLN A 72 5.32 -15.61 -3.54
C GLN A 72 4.42 -16.86 -3.52
N ALA A 73 4.64 -17.78 -2.58
CA ALA A 73 3.81 -18.97 -2.43
C ALA A 73 2.33 -18.62 -2.12
N THR A 74 2.08 -17.53 -1.39
CA THR A 74 0.71 -17.04 -1.14
C THR A 74 0.03 -16.56 -2.42
N LEU A 75 0.77 -15.87 -3.30
CA LEU A 75 0.25 -15.49 -4.63
C LEU A 75 0.05 -16.70 -5.54
N ASP A 76 0.99 -17.64 -5.55
CA ASP A 76 0.92 -18.84 -6.39
C ASP A 76 -0.21 -19.78 -5.97
N ALA A 77 -0.58 -19.75 -4.68
CA ALA A 77 -1.69 -20.50 -4.11
C ALA A 77 -3.02 -19.72 -4.12
N ASP A 78 -3.12 -18.58 -4.82
CA ASP A 78 -4.36 -17.80 -4.93
C ASP A 78 -5.47 -18.65 -5.56
N PRO A 79 -6.51 -19.05 -4.79
CA PRO A 79 -7.50 -20.04 -5.25
C PRO A 79 -8.33 -19.55 -6.43
N ASP A 80 -8.49 -18.24 -6.59
CA ASP A 80 -9.23 -17.65 -7.70
C ASP A 80 -8.35 -17.28 -8.89
N GLY A 81 -7.03 -17.26 -8.68
CA GLY A 81 -6.05 -16.89 -9.70
C GLY A 81 -6.40 -15.57 -10.40
N LEU A 82 -6.71 -14.52 -9.65
CA LEU A 82 -7.25 -13.26 -10.20
C LEU A 82 -6.39 -12.72 -11.36
N LEU A 83 -5.07 -12.77 -11.21
CA LEU A 83 -4.13 -12.32 -12.24
C LEU A 83 -4.31 -13.08 -13.56
N ALA A 84 -4.56 -14.39 -13.49
CA ALA A 84 -4.82 -15.22 -14.66
C ALA A 84 -6.23 -14.99 -15.22
N ALA A 85 -7.23 -14.76 -14.36
CA ALA A 85 -8.60 -14.46 -14.76
C ALA A 85 -8.67 -13.14 -15.53
N VAL A 86 -8.11 -12.06 -14.98
CA VAL A 86 -8.06 -10.74 -15.61
C VAL A 86 -7.30 -10.76 -16.94
N ALA A 87 -6.19 -11.50 -17.02
CA ALA A 87 -5.41 -11.64 -18.26
C ALA A 87 -6.16 -12.34 -19.41
N LYS A 88 -7.26 -13.05 -19.12
CA LYS A 88 -8.10 -13.73 -20.10
C LYS A 88 -9.48 -13.09 -20.26
N HIS A 89 -9.86 -12.19 -19.34
CA HIS A 89 -11.17 -11.58 -19.31
C HIS A 89 -11.36 -10.64 -20.50
N TYR A 90 -12.44 -10.82 -21.26
CA TYR A 90 -12.67 -10.13 -22.54
C TYR A 90 -12.62 -8.60 -22.44
N ALA A 91 -13.10 -8.04 -21.33
CA ALA A 91 -13.14 -6.59 -21.10
C ALA A 91 -11.93 -6.02 -20.36
N LEU A 92 -11.06 -6.86 -19.78
CA LEU A 92 -9.97 -6.37 -18.90
C LEU A 92 -8.57 -6.71 -19.43
N LYS A 93 -8.42 -7.75 -20.24
CA LYS A 93 -7.12 -8.29 -20.67
C LYS A 93 -6.22 -7.27 -21.36
N ASP A 94 -6.80 -6.30 -22.06
CA ASP A 94 -6.11 -5.29 -22.85
C ASP A 94 -6.12 -3.90 -22.18
N THR A 95 -6.50 -3.83 -20.88
CA THR A 95 -6.58 -2.58 -20.12
C THR A 95 -5.41 -2.43 -19.14
N LEU A 96 -5.42 -1.36 -18.33
CA LEU A 96 -4.39 -1.11 -17.31
C LEU A 96 -4.54 -1.99 -16.06
N VAL A 97 -5.72 -2.58 -15.83
CA VAL A 97 -5.98 -3.41 -14.64
C VAL A 97 -4.97 -4.58 -14.48
N PRO A 98 -4.69 -5.43 -15.49
CA PRO A 98 -3.68 -6.48 -15.38
C PRO A 98 -2.29 -5.93 -15.04
N VAL A 99 -1.93 -4.75 -15.56
CA VAL A 99 -0.64 -4.10 -15.29
C VAL A 99 -0.55 -3.68 -13.83
N ILE A 100 -1.58 -2.99 -13.34
CA ILE A 100 -1.65 -2.49 -11.96
C ILE A 100 -1.64 -3.66 -10.96
N LEU A 101 -2.45 -4.68 -11.18
CA LEU A 101 -2.49 -5.85 -10.29
C LEU A 101 -1.15 -6.58 -10.23
N LYS A 102 -0.44 -6.72 -11.37
CA LYS A 102 0.90 -7.29 -11.41
C LYS A 102 1.92 -6.45 -10.65
N GLN A 103 1.85 -5.12 -10.74
CA GLN A 103 2.74 -4.24 -9.97
C GLN A 103 2.49 -4.38 -8.46
N CYS A 104 1.23 -4.39 -8.01
CA CYS A 104 0.90 -4.64 -6.60
C CYS A 104 1.38 -6.03 -6.13
N ALA A 105 1.19 -7.07 -6.95
CA ALA A 105 1.65 -8.43 -6.63
C ALA A 105 3.18 -8.52 -6.53
N ALA A 106 3.91 -7.87 -7.44
CA ALA A 106 5.37 -7.81 -7.40
C ALA A 106 5.86 -7.07 -6.14
N ALA A 107 5.25 -5.92 -5.81
CA ALA A 107 5.57 -5.18 -4.60
C ALA A 107 5.27 -6.00 -3.33
N TYR A 108 4.16 -6.75 -3.34
CA TYR A 108 3.85 -7.68 -2.25
C TYR A 108 4.91 -8.77 -2.09
N ALA A 109 5.24 -9.50 -3.16
CA ALA A 109 6.26 -10.55 -3.11
C ALA A 109 7.61 -9.98 -2.63
N GLY A 110 8.02 -8.83 -3.18
CA GLY A 110 9.26 -8.14 -2.86
C GLY A 110 9.34 -7.55 -1.45
N GLY A 111 8.21 -7.31 -0.79
CA GLY A 111 8.20 -6.55 0.47
C GLY A 111 8.56 -5.08 0.24
N GLU A 112 8.09 -4.51 -0.87
CA GLU A 112 8.40 -3.14 -1.27
C GLU A 112 7.41 -2.14 -0.66
N ARG A 113 7.48 -0.89 -1.10
CA ARG A 113 6.54 0.15 -0.68
C ARG A 113 5.11 -0.18 -1.10
N VAL A 114 4.15 0.19 -0.27
CA VAL A 114 2.72 -0.07 -0.55
C VAL A 114 2.06 1.05 -1.36
N ASN A 115 2.65 2.24 -1.38
CA ASN A 115 2.23 3.37 -2.21
C ASN A 115 3.03 3.36 -3.53
N LEU A 116 2.37 2.98 -4.61
CA LEU A 116 2.94 2.79 -5.94
C LEU A 116 2.49 3.90 -6.89
N GLY A 117 3.26 4.18 -7.93
CA GLY A 117 2.88 5.11 -8.99
C GLY A 117 2.72 4.38 -10.32
N LEU A 118 1.61 4.62 -11.01
CA LEU A 118 1.40 4.14 -12.36
C LEU A 118 2.27 5.00 -13.29
N GLY A 119 3.45 4.49 -13.64
CA GLY A 119 4.34 5.15 -14.60
C GLY A 119 3.67 5.32 -15.97
N GLY A 120 4.12 6.31 -16.75
CA GLY A 120 3.57 6.62 -18.07
C GLY A 120 3.17 8.09 -18.19
N SER A 121 2.42 8.40 -19.25
CA SER A 121 1.80 9.73 -19.38
C SER A 121 0.56 9.81 -18.49
N PRO A 122 0.22 11.00 -17.95
CA PRO A 122 -1.03 11.18 -17.21
C PRO A 122 -2.26 10.74 -18.03
N LEU A 123 -3.25 10.17 -17.37
CA LEU A 123 -4.53 9.84 -17.99
C LEU A 123 -5.41 11.09 -18.08
N ASP A 124 -6.23 11.21 -19.12
CA ASP A 124 -7.32 12.17 -19.07
C ASP A 124 -8.41 11.72 -18.06
N PRO A 125 -9.28 12.63 -17.59
CA PRO A 125 -10.30 12.31 -16.60
C PRO A 125 -11.29 11.22 -17.05
N THR A 126 -11.59 11.12 -18.34
CA THR A 126 -12.52 10.11 -18.88
C THR A 126 -11.88 8.73 -18.84
N ALA A 127 -10.63 8.60 -19.30
CA ALA A 127 -9.87 7.36 -19.22
C ALA A 127 -9.69 6.89 -17.77
N TYR A 128 -9.53 7.81 -16.81
CA TYR A 128 -9.49 7.44 -15.40
C TYR A 128 -10.83 6.94 -14.88
N GLU A 129 -11.97 7.50 -15.29
CA GLU A 129 -13.28 6.99 -14.89
C GLU A 129 -13.53 5.58 -15.46
N GLU A 130 -13.16 5.34 -16.72
CA GLU A 130 -13.20 4.00 -17.33
C GLU A 130 -12.35 3.01 -16.52
N LEU A 131 -11.12 3.39 -16.16
CA LEU A 131 -10.26 2.57 -15.31
C LEU A 131 -10.89 2.26 -13.93
N ARG A 132 -11.64 3.19 -13.34
CA ARG A 132 -12.35 2.95 -12.07
C ARG A 132 -13.48 1.93 -12.22
N GLU A 133 -14.17 1.93 -13.35
CA GLU A 133 -15.19 0.93 -13.69
C GLU A 133 -14.56 -0.44 -13.91
N GLU A 134 -13.48 -0.52 -14.69
CA GLU A 134 -12.70 -1.73 -14.90
C GLU A 134 -12.15 -2.30 -13.57
N TRP A 135 -11.68 -1.44 -12.68
CA TRP A 135 -11.23 -1.83 -11.33
C TRP A 135 -12.36 -2.46 -10.51
N ARG A 136 -13.58 -1.95 -10.65
CA ARG A 136 -14.77 -2.55 -10.04
C ARG A 136 -15.09 -3.91 -10.65
N THR A 137 -14.98 -4.06 -11.97
CA THR A 137 -15.14 -5.37 -12.63
C THR A 137 -14.10 -6.37 -12.12
N ALA A 138 -12.84 -5.95 -11.96
CA ALA A 138 -11.79 -6.81 -11.40
C ALA A 138 -12.12 -7.28 -9.98
N SER A 139 -12.71 -6.41 -9.15
CA SER A 139 -13.12 -6.78 -7.78
C SER A 139 -14.16 -7.90 -7.75
N GLN A 140 -15.04 -7.96 -8.75
CA GLN A 140 -16.06 -9.02 -8.86
C GLN A 140 -15.44 -10.37 -9.27
N LEU A 141 -14.28 -10.36 -9.93
CA LEU A 141 -13.54 -11.57 -10.31
C LEU A 141 -12.66 -12.13 -9.18
N ALA A 142 -12.35 -11.34 -8.16
CA ALA A 142 -11.41 -11.67 -7.09
C ALA A 142 -12.01 -12.56 -5.97
N GLY A 143 -13.06 -13.33 -6.27
CA GLY A 143 -14.04 -13.85 -5.31
C GLY A 143 -13.55 -14.87 -4.27
N GLY A 144 -12.89 -14.41 -3.20
CA GLY A 144 -12.47 -15.25 -2.06
C GLY A 144 -10.98 -15.56 -1.99
N GLY A 145 -10.22 -15.09 -2.97
CA GLY A 145 -8.77 -15.23 -3.07
C GLY A 145 -7.99 -14.22 -2.23
N VAL A 146 -6.70 -14.11 -2.52
CA VAL A 146 -5.78 -13.26 -1.74
C VAL A 146 -5.95 -11.77 -2.04
N PHE A 147 -6.50 -11.44 -3.21
CA PHE A 147 -6.82 -10.07 -3.62
C PHE A 147 -8.19 -9.67 -3.09
N THR A 148 -8.24 -8.66 -2.22
CA THR A 148 -9.49 -8.21 -1.57
C THR A 148 -9.54 -6.69 -1.42
N GLY A 149 -10.64 -6.13 -0.91
CA GLY A 149 -10.68 -4.73 -0.49
C GLY A 149 -10.45 -3.70 -1.60
N PHE A 150 -10.94 -3.99 -2.81
CA PHE A 150 -10.85 -3.09 -3.95
C PHE A 150 -11.61 -1.78 -3.67
N VAL A 151 -10.93 -0.65 -3.78
CA VAL A 151 -11.53 0.69 -3.66
C VAL A 151 -10.94 1.58 -4.76
N SER A 152 -11.75 2.46 -5.33
CA SER A 152 -11.26 3.54 -6.19
C SER A 152 -11.76 4.89 -5.69
N HIS A 153 -10.89 5.89 -5.73
CA HIS A 153 -11.24 7.26 -5.35
C HIS A 153 -11.29 8.18 -6.57
N ALA A 154 -12.14 9.20 -6.50
CA ALA A 154 -12.17 10.26 -7.49
C ALA A 154 -10.82 11.01 -7.54
N PRO A 155 -10.50 11.65 -8.68
CA PRO A 155 -9.33 12.51 -8.80
C PRO A 155 -9.29 13.57 -7.69
N GLN A 156 -8.11 13.78 -7.11
CA GLN A 156 -7.91 14.81 -6.10
C GLN A 156 -6.78 15.74 -6.52
N ASP A 157 -7.04 17.05 -6.47
CA ASP A 157 -6.00 18.07 -6.61
C ASP A 157 -5.14 18.09 -5.33
N LYS A 158 -3.99 17.43 -5.40
CA LYS A 158 -3.03 17.37 -4.30
C LYS A 158 -2.29 18.69 -4.13
N ALA A 159 -2.14 19.47 -5.20
CA ALA A 159 -1.50 20.79 -5.14
C ALA A 159 -2.38 21.79 -4.39
N ALA A 160 -3.68 21.86 -4.69
CA ALA A 160 -4.63 22.70 -3.99
C ALA A 160 -4.76 22.35 -2.49
N LEU A 161 -4.52 21.09 -2.12
CA LEU A 161 -4.55 20.62 -0.74
C LEU A 161 -3.20 20.76 0.00
N GLY A 162 -2.17 21.35 -0.63
CA GLY A 162 -0.83 21.47 -0.05
C GLY A 162 -0.10 20.13 0.14
N LYS A 163 -0.59 19.05 -0.50
CA LYS A 163 -0.06 17.69 -0.40
C LYS A 163 0.84 17.28 -1.58
N GLY A 164 0.97 18.16 -2.58
CA GLY A 164 1.76 17.90 -3.81
C GLY A 164 3.28 17.95 -3.64
N ASN A 165 3.80 18.32 -2.46
CA ASN A 165 5.23 18.60 -2.24
C ASN A 165 5.91 17.69 -1.18
N VAL A 166 5.27 16.60 -0.74
CA VAL A 166 5.83 15.74 0.33
C VAL A 166 6.38 14.43 -0.26
N GLY A 167 7.67 14.13 0.03
CA GLY A 167 8.36 12.91 -0.40
C GLY A 167 9.15 13.05 -1.71
N ALA A 168 9.74 11.94 -2.17
CA ALA A 168 10.67 11.85 -3.31
C ALA A 168 10.03 12.09 -4.71
N THR A 169 9.05 12.99 -4.82
CA THR A 169 8.40 13.36 -6.08
C THR A 169 8.39 14.86 -6.25
N LEU A 170 9.52 15.38 -6.73
CA LEU A 170 9.68 16.74 -7.24
C LEU A 170 8.99 16.96 -8.61
N ALA A 171 8.42 15.90 -9.22
CA ALA A 171 7.53 16.04 -10.36
C ALA A 171 6.11 16.37 -9.87
N ARG A 172 5.57 17.50 -10.34
CA ARG A 172 4.31 18.14 -9.95
C ARG A 172 3.11 17.17 -9.97
N ARG A 173 2.85 16.48 -8.85
CA ARG A 173 1.59 15.73 -8.63
C ARG A 173 0.46 16.73 -8.44
N LYS A 174 -0.14 17.21 -9.54
CA LYS A 174 -1.27 18.15 -9.50
C LYS A 174 -2.56 17.42 -9.16
N VAL A 175 -3.05 16.57 -10.06
CA VAL A 175 -4.28 15.80 -9.88
C VAL A 175 -3.96 14.32 -9.93
N GLN A 176 -4.42 13.57 -8.93
CA GLN A 176 -4.17 12.13 -8.85
C GLN A 176 -5.42 11.34 -8.49
N GLY A 177 -5.60 10.23 -9.20
CA GLY A 177 -6.45 9.12 -8.83
C GLY A 177 -5.76 8.16 -7.87
N ASN A 178 -6.56 7.33 -7.18
CA ASN A 178 -6.05 6.30 -6.27
C ASN A 178 -6.89 5.03 -6.44
N LEU A 179 -6.22 3.91 -6.73
CA LEU A 179 -6.82 2.58 -6.78
C LEU A 179 -6.18 1.73 -5.69
N LEU A 180 -7.00 1.22 -4.77
CA LEU A 180 -6.56 0.43 -3.64
C LEU A 180 -6.98 -1.03 -3.82
N VAL A 181 -6.12 -1.93 -3.34
CA VAL A 181 -6.36 -3.36 -3.23
C VAL A 181 -5.57 -3.91 -2.05
N LYS A 182 -6.11 -4.91 -1.37
CA LYS A 182 -5.39 -5.70 -0.36
C LYS A 182 -4.89 -7.00 -0.98
N ILE A 183 -3.67 -7.38 -0.65
CA ILE A 183 -3.10 -8.69 -0.99
C ILE A 183 -2.75 -9.38 0.32
N ALA A 184 -3.45 -10.47 0.64
CA ALA A 184 -3.33 -11.18 1.91
C ALA A 184 -3.39 -10.26 3.14
N GLY A 185 -4.27 -9.25 3.09
CA GLY A 185 -4.48 -8.28 4.17
C GLY A 185 -3.66 -7.00 4.07
N VAL A 186 -2.56 -6.96 3.31
CA VAL A 186 -1.70 -5.78 3.13
C VAL A 186 -2.29 -4.87 2.05
N ARG A 187 -2.61 -3.62 2.40
CA ARG A 187 -3.22 -2.65 1.47
C ARG A 187 -2.18 -1.93 0.62
N PHE A 188 -2.31 -2.06 -0.69
CA PHE A 188 -1.57 -1.31 -1.69
C PHE A 188 -2.42 -0.16 -2.22
N ASN A 189 -1.76 0.94 -2.56
CA ASN A 189 -2.37 2.12 -3.17
C ASN A 189 -1.62 2.49 -4.45
N MET A 190 -2.28 2.35 -5.59
CA MET A 190 -1.78 2.78 -6.88
C MET A 190 -2.21 4.22 -7.15
N HIS A 191 -1.23 5.12 -7.19
CA HIS A 191 -1.41 6.50 -7.62
C HIS A 191 -1.41 6.59 -9.14
N VAL A 192 -2.43 7.24 -9.70
CA VAL A 192 -2.55 7.47 -11.14
C VAL A 192 -2.53 8.96 -11.39
N ASP A 193 -1.56 9.45 -12.16
CA ASP A 193 -1.48 10.86 -12.54
C ASP A 193 -2.56 11.18 -13.58
N ILE A 194 -3.21 12.33 -13.43
CA ILE A 194 -4.34 12.75 -14.27
C ILE A 194 -4.03 14.12 -14.87
N ASP A 195 -4.23 14.24 -16.18
CA ASP A 195 -4.08 15.49 -16.92
C ASP A 195 -5.26 16.40 -16.60
N ALA A 196 -4.95 17.60 -16.13
CA ALA A 196 -5.91 18.57 -15.60
C ALA A 196 -5.63 19.97 -16.13
#